data_AF-A0AA38RHW8-F1
#
_entry.id   AF-A0AA38RHW8-F1
#
_cell.length_a   1.000
_cell.length_b   1.000
_cell.length_c   1.000
_cell.angle_alpha   90.00
_cell.angle_beta   90.00
_cell.angle_gamma   90.00
#
_symmetry.space_group_name_H-M   'P 1'
#
loop_
_entity.id
_entity.type
_entity.pdbx_description
1 polymer ?
#
loop_
_entity_poly.entity_id
_entity_poly.type
_entity_poly.pdbx_seq_one_letter_code
_entity_poly.pdbx_strand_id
1 'polypeptide(L)'
;MLLSKLSWLVLVIQCLDCLAYDITTRKLPKGSLGVTLDYSLAMTFGQETPGKQSNVRRSWAWSSHLTFKNPVSEITPGQMWKIAADAYAEMEVDRAQYGIGARQKSRAMSVLAWGNELILSSTQKGGDSFSYRFQGTQVLDDLRLCQQVWKDATENDLEHRAAAMCAEPMACQLYYSMNAITHLASQHARVCTVVENGQGVVEQQDPCPPPHQEGNIWGCSTFVASQNLQVLDKATPAQAYDLKTLAGGLMVRDQVQLCSAVRRLDGT
;
A
#
# COMPACT_ATOMS: atom_id res chain seq x y z
N MET A 1 -2.25 55.34 -24.87
CA MET A 1 -3.37 54.37 -24.79
C MET A 1 -2.89 52.99 -25.25
N LEU A 2 -2.05 52.31 -24.46
CA LEU A 2 -1.36 51.08 -24.88
C LEU A 2 -1.21 50.06 -23.74
N LEU A 3 -2.22 49.97 -22.85
CA LEU A 3 -2.22 49.09 -21.68
C LEU A 3 -3.60 48.45 -21.46
N SER A 4 -4.11 47.74 -22.47
CA SER A 4 -5.41 47.03 -22.34
C SER A 4 -5.45 45.63 -22.96
N LYS A 5 -4.43 45.21 -23.72
CA LYS A 5 -4.48 43.95 -24.49
C LYS A 5 -3.62 42.79 -23.94
N LEU A 6 -3.10 42.90 -22.71
CA LEU A 6 -2.31 41.82 -22.08
C LEU A 6 -3.05 41.05 -20.98
N SER A 7 -4.29 41.43 -20.63
CA SER A 7 -5.02 40.80 -19.51
C SER A 7 -5.82 39.54 -19.89
N TRP A 8 -5.99 39.26 -21.18
CA TRP A 8 -6.83 38.14 -21.64
C TRP A 8 -6.06 36.84 -21.89
N LEU A 9 -4.74 36.81 -21.74
CA LEU A 9 -3.94 35.59 -21.91
C LEU A 9 -3.56 34.89 -20.58
N VAL A 10 -3.81 35.52 -19.42
CA VAL A 10 -3.47 34.94 -18.11
C VAL A 10 -4.64 34.15 -17.50
N LEU A 11 -5.86 34.27 -18.03
CA LEU A 11 -7.06 33.62 -17.47
C LEU A 11 -7.42 32.27 -18.08
N VAL A 12 -6.69 31.79 -19.09
CA VAL A 12 -6.96 30.48 -19.75
C VAL A 12 -6.04 29.35 -19.25
N ILE A 13 -4.98 29.66 -18.48
CA ILE A 13 -4.00 28.65 -18.02
C ILE A 13 -4.33 28.09 -16.62
N GLN A 14 -5.36 28.58 -15.92
CA GLN A 14 -5.73 28.07 -14.58
C GLN A 14 -6.82 26.97 -14.57
N CYS A 15 -7.25 26.46 -15.72
CA CYS A 15 -8.33 25.46 -15.80
C CYS A 15 -7.88 24.07 -16.31
N LEU A 16 -6.58 23.74 -16.26
CA LEU A 16 -6.05 22.45 -16.71
C LEU A 16 -5.73 21.43 -15.61
N ASP A 17 -5.79 21.82 -14.33
CA ASP A 17 -5.49 20.91 -13.20
C ASP A 17 -6.73 20.42 -12.43
N CYS A 18 -7.93 20.75 -12.91
CA CYS A 18 -9.17 20.13 -12.41
C CYS A 18 -9.56 18.91 -13.26
N LEU A 19 -8.59 18.12 -13.72
CA LEU A 19 -8.88 16.78 -14.23
C LEU A 19 -9.42 15.96 -13.07
N ALA A 20 -10.75 15.92 -12.95
CA ALA A 20 -11.42 15.03 -12.03
C ALA A 20 -10.99 13.59 -12.36
N TYR A 21 -10.46 12.87 -11.36
CA TYR A 21 -10.14 11.45 -11.49
C TYR A 21 -11.42 10.67 -11.87
N ASP A 22 -11.29 9.68 -12.76
CA ASP A 22 -12.40 8.86 -13.25
C ASP A 22 -12.38 7.48 -12.62
N ILE A 23 -13.14 7.35 -11.54
CA ILE A 23 -13.41 6.10 -10.83
C ILE A 23 -14.82 5.59 -11.08
N THR A 24 -15.52 6.07 -12.13
CA THR A 24 -16.89 5.62 -12.45
C THR A 24 -16.95 4.15 -12.80
N THR A 25 -15.85 3.63 -13.34
CA THR A 25 -15.65 2.23 -13.65
C THR A 25 -14.31 1.77 -13.09
N ARG A 26 -14.27 0.51 -12.66
CA ARG A 26 -13.03 -0.15 -12.29
C ARG A 26 -12.23 -0.47 -13.54
N LYS A 27 -10.94 -0.14 -13.53
CA LYS A 27 -9.98 -0.41 -14.61
C LYS A 27 -9.19 -1.68 -14.29
N LEU A 28 -8.73 -2.37 -15.32
CA LEU A 28 -7.87 -3.53 -15.18
C LEU A 28 -6.42 -3.09 -14.94
N PRO A 29 -5.64 -3.83 -14.12
CA PRO A 29 -4.21 -3.59 -14.00
C PRO A 29 -3.52 -3.80 -15.34
N LYS A 30 -2.50 -2.97 -15.63
CA LYS A 30 -1.70 -3.07 -16.86
C LYS A 30 -0.42 -3.90 -16.69
N GLY A 31 0.04 -4.05 -15.46
CA GLY A 31 1.29 -4.70 -15.16
C GLY A 31 1.16 -6.20 -14.87
N SER A 32 2.28 -6.89 -14.95
CA SER A 32 2.36 -8.34 -14.77
C SER A 32 2.05 -8.80 -13.35
N LEU A 33 2.39 -7.99 -12.34
CA LEU A 33 2.12 -8.24 -10.93
C LEU A 33 0.67 -7.95 -10.56
N GLY A 34 -0.12 -7.33 -11.45
CA GLY A 34 -1.55 -7.14 -11.24
C GLY A 34 -1.87 -6.09 -10.17
N VAL A 35 -0.97 -5.15 -9.90
CA VAL A 35 -1.21 -4.08 -8.92
C VAL A 35 -2.30 -3.16 -9.43
N THR A 36 -3.38 -3.04 -8.66
CA THR A 36 -4.53 -2.21 -9.03
C THR A 36 -5.12 -1.50 -7.82
N LEU A 37 -5.83 -0.40 -8.08
CA LEU A 37 -6.54 0.37 -7.06
C LEU A 37 -7.48 -0.54 -6.24
N ASP A 38 -7.44 -0.44 -4.91
CA ASP A 38 -8.48 -0.96 -4.05
C ASP A 38 -9.74 -0.11 -4.25
N TYR A 39 -10.53 -0.55 -5.22
CA TYR A 39 -11.74 0.16 -5.65
C TYR A 39 -12.77 0.24 -4.52
N SER A 40 -12.83 -0.76 -3.64
CA SER A 40 -13.75 -0.76 -2.49
C SER A 40 -13.36 0.37 -1.53
N LEU A 41 -12.09 0.46 -1.14
CA LEU A 41 -11.60 1.54 -0.29
C LEU A 41 -11.84 2.92 -0.92
N ALA A 42 -11.60 3.06 -2.23
CA ALA A 42 -11.78 4.32 -2.95
C ALA A 42 -13.25 4.80 -3.05
N MET A 43 -14.20 3.87 -2.98
CA MET A 43 -15.62 4.14 -3.21
C MET A 43 -16.47 4.12 -1.94
N THR A 44 -16.19 3.23 -0.99
CA THR A 44 -17.09 2.94 0.14
C THR A 44 -16.55 3.40 1.48
N PHE A 45 -15.23 3.60 1.59
CA PHE A 45 -14.65 3.95 2.88
C PHE A 45 -14.73 5.45 3.14
N GLY A 46 -15.52 5.82 4.15
CA GLY A 46 -15.61 7.19 4.65
C GLY A 46 -16.82 8.00 4.18
N GLN A 47 -17.50 7.66 3.06
CA GLN A 47 -18.78 8.26 2.63
C GLN A 47 -19.54 7.38 1.62
N GLU A 48 -20.86 7.29 1.73
CA GLU A 48 -21.76 6.86 0.64
C GLU A 48 -22.22 8.11 -0.13
N THR A 49 -21.64 8.38 -1.30
CA THR A 49 -22.27 9.34 -2.22
C THR A 49 -22.11 8.88 -3.67
N PRO A 50 -23.22 8.56 -4.38
CA PRO A 50 -23.16 8.26 -5.81
C PRO A 50 -22.81 9.52 -6.60
N GLY A 51 -21.79 9.45 -7.46
CA GLY A 51 -21.54 10.46 -8.51
C GLY A 51 -20.10 10.97 -8.65
N LYS A 52 -19.85 11.69 -9.75
CA LYS A 52 -18.63 12.47 -9.98
C LYS A 52 -18.61 13.65 -9.00
N GLN A 53 -17.90 13.50 -7.90
CA GLN A 53 -17.61 14.60 -6.99
C GLN A 53 -16.10 14.76 -6.85
N SER A 54 -15.57 15.82 -7.44
CA SER A 54 -14.15 16.20 -7.35
C SER A 54 -13.74 16.63 -5.93
N ASN A 55 -14.70 16.84 -5.02
CA ASN A 55 -14.48 17.39 -3.68
C ASN A 55 -14.62 16.36 -2.53
N VAL A 56 -14.91 15.08 -2.83
CA VAL A 56 -14.93 14.04 -1.79
C VAL A 56 -13.49 13.66 -1.43
N ARG A 57 -13.15 13.74 -0.14
CA ARG A 57 -11.87 13.26 0.37
C ARG A 57 -11.89 11.73 0.34
N ARG A 58 -11.16 11.15 -0.61
CA ARG A 58 -11.08 9.69 -0.79
C ARG A 58 -9.84 9.09 -0.15
N SER A 59 -9.93 7.80 0.14
CA SER A 59 -8.81 6.94 0.50
C SER A 59 -8.33 6.17 -0.73
N TRP A 60 -7.02 6.21 -0.97
CA TRP A 60 -6.38 5.53 -2.07
C TRP A 60 -5.40 4.50 -1.53
N ALA A 61 -5.51 3.27 -1.99
CA ALA A 61 -4.53 2.22 -1.79
C ALA A 61 -4.52 1.35 -3.03
N TRP A 62 -3.38 0.73 -3.31
CA TRP A 62 -3.23 -0.23 -4.40
C TRP A 62 -2.74 -1.53 -3.82
N SER A 63 -3.22 -2.62 -4.40
CA SER A 63 -2.85 -3.94 -3.94
C SER A 63 -2.87 -4.96 -5.06
N SER A 64 -2.20 -6.07 -4.82
CA SER A 64 -2.38 -7.32 -5.56
C SER A 64 -2.11 -8.51 -4.64
N HIS A 65 -2.60 -9.66 -5.02
CA HIS A 65 -2.32 -10.92 -4.37
C HIS A 65 -1.91 -11.96 -5.42
N LEU A 66 -0.81 -12.65 -5.13
CA LEU A 66 -0.16 -13.60 -6.02
C LEU A 66 0.01 -14.92 -5.29
N THR A 67 -0.40 -16.02 -5.93
CA THR A 67 -0.15 -17.38 -5.42
C THR A 67 0.77 -18.11 -6.39
N PHE A 68 1.80 -18.74 -5.85
CA PHE A 68 2.82 -19.47 -6.58
C PHE A 68 2.69 -20.98 -6.40
N LYS A 69 3.26 -21.73 -7.33
CA LYS A 69 3.25 -23.20 -7.29
C LYS A 69 4.04 -23.75 -6.10
N ASN A 70 5.22 -23.18 -5.84
CA ASN A 70 6.09 -23.55 -4.73
C ASN A 70 6.04 -22.49 -3.62
N PRO A 71 6.54 -22.82 -2.41
CA PRO A 71 6.63 -21.86 -1.34
C PRO A 71 7.43 -20.62 -1.71
N VAL A 72 6.93 -19.45 -1.31
CA VAL A 72 7.60 -18.18 -1.59
C VAL A 72 8.94 -18.07 -0.88
N SER A 73 9.25 -18.92 0.11
CA SER A 73 10.58 -19.04 0.71
C SER A 73 11.69 -19.32 -0.31
N GLU A 74 11.36 -19.87 -1.49
CA GLU A 74 12.30 -20.03 -2.61
C GLU A 74 12.66 -18.70 -3.31
N ILE A 75 11.82 -17.66 -3.15
CA ILE A 75 12.10 -16.32 -3.68
C ILE A 75 13.21 -15.68 -2.83
N THR A 76 14.29 -15.25 -3.50
CA THR A 76 15.42 -14.63 -2.82
C THR A 76 15.06 -13.25 -2.29
N PRO A 77 15.74 -12.76 -1.23
CA PRO A 77 15.54 -11.38 -0.76
C PRO A 77 15.72 -10.33 -1.87
N GLY A 78 16.71 -10.50 -2.75
CA GLY A 78 16.93 -9.59 -3.89
C GLY A 78 15.77 -9.59 -4.89
N GLN A 79 15.16 -10.75 -5.16
CA GLN A 79 13.98 -10.85 -6.01
C GLN A 79 12.77 -10.17 -5.36
N MET A 80 12.54 -10.36 -4.05
CA MET A 80 11.46 -9.66 -3.33
C MET A 80 11.62 -8.14 -3.40
N TRP A 81 12.84 -7.61 -3.26
CA TRP A 81 13.09 -6.18 -3.43
C TRP A 81 12.78 -5.67 -4.84
N LYS A 82 13.12 -6.45 -5.87
CA LYS A 82 12.79 -6.11 -7.26
C LYS A 82 11.28 -6.15 -7.52
N ILE A 83 10.56 -7.14 -6.94
CA ILE A 83 9.10 -7.23 -6.98
C ILE A 83 8.47 -5.98 -6.33
N ALA A 84 8.96 -5.54 -5.17
CA ALA A 84 8.45 -4.34 -4.51
C ALA A 84 8.59 -3.08 -5.39
N ALA A 85 9.75 -2.91 -6.02
CA ALA A 85 10.02 -1.79 -6.93
C ALA A 85 9.14 -1.84 -8.20
N ASP A 86 8.98 -3.02 -8.80
CA ASP A 86 8.12 -3.20 -9.97
C ASP A 86 6.64 -2.98 -9.62
N ALA A 87 6.20 -3.47 -8.47
CA ALA A 87 4.85 -3.25 -7.96
C ALA A 87 4.55 -1.75 -7.75
N TYR A 88 5.52 -0.98 -7.25
CA TYR A 88 5.41 0.47 -7.15
C TYR A 88 5.27 1.13 -8.53
N ALA A 89 6.06 0.69 -9.52
CA ALA A 89 5.95 1.20 -10.88
C ALA A 89 4.58 0.87 -11.52
N GLU A 90 4.06 -0.34 -11.30
CA GLU A 90 2.71 -0.73 -11.74
C GLU A 90 1.61 0.10 -11.08
N MET A 91 1.74 0.39 -9.78
CA MET A 91 0.85 1.31 -9.06
C MET A 91 0.82 2.69 -9.71
N GLU A 92 1.96 3.26 -10.09
CA GLU A 92 2.00 4.58 -10.75
C GLU A 92 1.31 4.56 -12.11
N VAL A 93 1.49 3.48 -12.88
CA VAL A 93 0.77 3.28 -14.14
C VAL A 93 -0.73 3.17 -13.88
N ASP A 94 -1.15 2.37 -12.91
CA ASP A 94 -2.56 2.17 -12.56
C ASP A 94 -3.21 3.48 -12.09
N ARG A 95 -2.56 4.21 -11.18
CA ARG A 95 -2.96 5.54 -10.72
C ARG A 95 -3.22 6.48 -11.89
N ALA A 96 -2.29 6.55 -12.85
CA ALA A 96 -2.42 7.39 -14.03
C ALA A 96 -3.63 6.99 -14.89
N GLN A 97 -4.00 5.70 -14.95
CA GLN A 97 -5.21 5.27 -15.66
C GLN A 97 -6.46 5.97 -15.13
N TYR A 98 -6.57 6.15 -13.81
CA TYR A 98 -7.71 6.82 -13.16
C TYR A 98 -7.62 8.35 -13.20
N GLY A 99 -6.53 8.94 -13.71
CA GLY A 99 -6.32 10.39 -13.65
C GLY A 99 -6.11 10.92 -12.22
N ILE A 100 -5.80 10.05 -11.26
CA ILE A 100 -5.50 10.44 -9.88
C ILE A 100 -4.18 11.22 -9.89
N GLY A 101 -4.13 12.44 -9.36
CA GLY A 101 -2.95 13.30 -9.45
C GLY A 101 -1.76 12.83 -8.59
N ALA A 102 -0.56 13.29 -8.92
CA ALA A 102 0.68 12.90 -8.22
C ALA A 102 0.67 13.24 -6.72
N ARG A 103 -0.09 14.26 -6.28
CA ARG A 103 -0.24 14.59 -4.84
C ARG A 103 -1.05 13.57 -4.06
N GLN A 104 -1.87 12.78 -4.76
CA GLN A 104 -2.74 11.74 -4.21
C GLN A 104 -2.13 10.33 -4.34
N LYS A 105 -0.90 10.22 -4.87
CA LYS A 105 -0.22 8.92 -4.95
C LYS A 105 0.24 8.42 -3.60
N SER A 106 0.25 7.11 -3.46
CA SER A 106 0.95 6.42 -2.39
C SER A 106 2.45 6.46 -2.66
N ARG A 107 3.26 6.58 -1.61
CA ARG A 107 4.72 6.73 -1.74
C ARG A 107 5.49 5.46 -1.40
N ALA A 108 4.81 4.43 -0.89
CA ALA A 108 5.44 3.19 -0.54
C ALA A 108 4.68 2.00 -1.10
N MET A 109 5.40 0.91 -1.34
CA MET A 109 4.87 -0.39 -1.73
C MET A 109 5.60 -1.46 -0.91
N SER A 110 4.83 -2.30 -0.23
CA SER A 110 5.33 -3.41 0.58
C SER A 110 4.98 -4.74 -0.05
N VAL A 111 5.85 -5.71 0.13
CA VAL A 111 5.64 -7.13 -0.18
C VAL A 111 5.55 -7.89 1.13
N LEU A 112 4.44 -8.56 1.38
CA LEU A 112 4.27 -9.52 2.47
C LEU A 112 4.25 -10.93 1.88
N ALA A 113 5.15 -11.81 2.33
CA ALA A 113 5.37 -13.13 1.76
C ALA A 113 5.22 -14.23 2.81
N TRP A 114 4.31 -15.19 2.60
CA TRP A 114 4.11 -16.35 3.48
C TRP A 114 3.66 -17.56 2.67
N GLY A 115 3.91 -18.78 3.15
CA GLY A 115 3.46 -20.00 2.47
C GLY A 115 3.81 -20.01 0.97
N ASN A 116 2.80 -19.96 0.11
CA ASN A 116 2.91 -19.88 -1.35
C ASN A 116 2.43 -18.53 -1.91
N GLU A 117 2.25 -17.52 -1.06
CA GLU A 117 1.49 -16.31 -1.38
C GLU A 117 2.31 -15.04 -1.14
N LEU A 118 2.06 -14.03 -1.99
CA LEU A 118 2.53 -12.66 -1.81
C LEU A 118 1.34 -11.71 -1.80
N ILE A 119 1.31 -10.77 -0.85
CA ILE A 119 0.52 -9.55 -0.95
C ILE A 119 1.44 -8.39 -1.31
N LEU A 120 1.03 -7.64 -2.33
CA LEU A 120 1.59 -6.35 -2.67
C LEU A 120 0.63 -5.30 -2.14
N SER A 121 1.10 -4.34 -1.34
CA SER A 121 0.24 -3.31 -0.77
C SER A 121 0.95 -1.97 -0.68
N SER A 122 0.27 -0.92 -1.14
CA SER A 122 0.76 0.44 -0.96
C SER A 122 0.41 0.98 0.42
N THR A 123 1.03 2.11 0.81
CA THR A 123 0.44 2.96 1.86
C THR A 123 -0.99 3.35 1.51
N GLN A 124 -1.82 3.66 2.51
CA GLN A 124 -3.05 4.40 2.27
C GLN A 124 -2.75 5.90 2.14
N LYS A 125 -3.36 6.57 1.16
CA LYS A 125 -3.31 8.01 0.97
C LYS A 125 -4.71 8.63 1.06
N GLY A 126 -4.83 9.73 1.80
CA GLY A 126 -6.11 10.42 1.96
C GLY A 126 -7.03 9.73 2.98
N GLY A 127 -8.27 10.23 3.07
CA GLY A 127 -9.28 9.78 4.05
C GLY A 127 -8.80 9.66 5.49
N ASP A 128 -9.53 8.86 6.27
CA ASP A 128 -9.14 8.43 7.63
C ASP A 128 -8.43 7.08 7.58
N SER A 129 -7.62 6.75 8.59
CA SER A 129 -6.92 5.46 8.62
C SER A 129 -7.87 4.26 8.58
N PHE A 130 -7.75 3.41 7.55
CA PHE A 130 -8.49 2.16 7.50
C PHE A 130 -8.17 1.26 8.70
N SER A 131 -6.87 1.07 8.97
CA SER A 131 -6.37 0.19 10.03
C SER A 131 -6.87 0.55 11.44
N TYR A 132 -7.13 1.84 11.71
CA TYR A 132 -7.69 2.28 13.00
C TYR A 132 -9.22 2.37 13.02
N ARG A 133 -9.85 2.74 11.90
CA ARG A 133 -11.28 3.06 11.89
C ARG A 133 -12.16 1.86 11.54
N PHE A 134 -11.67 0.92 10.74
CA PHE A 134 -12.42 -0.29 10.44
C PHE A 134 -12.36 -1.26 11.64
N GLN A 135 -13.50 -1.47 12.30
CA GLN A 135 -13.57 -2.19 13.57
C GLN A 135 -13.53 -3.72 13.40
N GLY A 136 -13.12 -4.43 14.45
CA GLY A 136 -13.16 -5.89 14.51
C GLY A 136 -12.11 -6.59 13.64
N THR A 137 -11.01 -5.91 13.32
CA THR A 137 -9.89 -6.51 12.59
C THR A 137 -8.76 -6.93 13.52
N GLN A 138 -8.09 -8.02 13.17
CA GLN A 138 -6.88 -8.46 13.88
C GLN A 138 -5.80 -7.36 13.91
N VAL A 139 -5.61 -6.64 12.80
CA VAL A 139 -4.65 -5.52 12.73
C VAL A 139 -4.99 -4.43 13.74
N LEU A 140 -6.26 -4.07 13.93
CA LEU A 140 -6.65 -3.05 14.91
C LEU A 140 -6.31 -3.50 16.34
N ASP A 141 -6.57 -4.76 16.66
CA ASP A 141 -6.25 -5.31 17.98
C ASP A 141 -4.73 -5.35 18.21
N ASP A 142 -3.95 -5.70 17.19
CA ASP A 142 -2.49 -5.69 17.24
C ASP A 142 -1.91 -4.26 17.36
N LEU A 143 -2.51 -3.28 16.67
CA LEU A 143 -2.12 -1.87 16.79
C LEU A 143 -2.41 -1.34 18.20
N ARG A 144 -3.55 -1.69 18.79
CA ARG A 144 -3.89 -1.34 20.18
C ARG A 144 -2.91 -1.96 21.16
N LEU A 145 -2.52 -3.21 20.96
CA LEU A 145 -1.50 -3.87 21.77
C LEU A 145 -0.14 -3.16 21.65
N CYS A 146 0.28 -2.80 20.44
CA CYS A 146 1.52 -2.05 20.23
C CYS A 146 1.49 -0.69 20.93
N GLN A 147 0.37 0.03 20.85
CA GLN A 147 0.18 1.29 21.57
C GLN A 147 0.25 1.11 23.08
N GLN A 148 -0.39 0.07 23.63
CA GLN A 148 -0.36 -0.23 25.06
C GLN A 148 1.06 -0.56 25.54
N VAL A 149 1.78 -1.42 24.82
CA VAL A 149 3.18 -1.76 25.15
C VAL A 149 4.07 -0.51 25.08
N TRP A 150 3.86 0.35 24.09
CA TRP A 150 4.60 1.61 23.97
C TRP A 150 4.31 2.57 25.13
N LYS A 151 3.03 2.70 25.49
CA LYS A 151 2.58 3.50 26.63
C LYS A 151 3.18 3.01 27.93
N ASP A 152 3.21 1.70 28.15
CA ASP A 152 3.80 1.11 29.36
C ASP A 152 5.32 1.36 29.42
N ALA A 153 6.00 1.43 28.28
CA ALA A 153 7.44 1.66 28.21
C ALA A 153 7.86 3.15 28.26
N THR A 154 6.99 4.08 27.84
CA THR A 154 7.35 5.49 27.60
C THR A 154 6.42 6.50 28.26
N GLU A 155 5.35 6.05 28.92
CA GLU A 155 4.24 6.86 29.43
C GLU A 155 3.48 7.64 28.34
N ASN A 156 3.75 7.33 27.07
CA ASN A 156 3.17 8.04 25.94
C ASN A 156 2.06 7.26 25.25
N ASP A 157 0.87 7.85 25.18
CA ASP A 157 -0.35 7.25 24.62
C ASP A 157 -0.70 7.83 23.24
N LEU A 158 0.30 7.96 22.37
CA LEU A 158 0.11 8.39 20.99
C LEU A 158 -0.11 7.20 20.06
N GLU A 159 -1.03 7.38 19.11
CA GLU A 159 -1.20 6.47 17.98
C GLU A 159 0.09 6.38 17.15
N HIS A 160 0.24 5.28 16.41
CA HIS A 160 1.29 5.10 15.40
C HIS A 160 1.57 6.37 14.59
N ARG A 161 2.85 6.70 14.32
CA ARG A 161 3.29 7.96 13.69
C ARG A 161 2.66 8.34 12.35
N ALA A 162 2.20 7.35 11.59
CA ALA A 162 1.50 7.53 10.32
C ALA A 162 0.02 7.08 10.39
N ALA A 163 -0.57 7.08 11.58
CA ALA A 163 -1.90 6.53 11.87
C ALA A 163 -2.12 5.14 11.26
N ALA A 164 -1.10 4.26 11.32
CA ALA A 164 -1.10 2.92 10.73
C ALA A 164 -1.52 2.83 9.24
N MET A 165 -1.33 3.91 8.46
CA MET A 165 -1.56 3.95 7.00
C MET A 165 -0.34 3.50 6.18
N CYS A 166 0.70 3.02 6.85
CA CYS A 166 1.91 2.50 6.21
C CYS A 166 1.62 1.23 5.40
N ALA A 167 2.49 0.90 4.46
CA ALA A 167 2.29 -0.22 3.55
C ALA A 167 2.27 -1.58 4.29
N GLU A 168 3.03 -1.72 5.38
CA GLU A 168 3.14 -2.96 6.15
C GLU A 168 1.85 -3.30 6.92
N PRO A 169 1.24 -2.39 7.72
CA PRO A 169 -0.09 -2.63 8.29
C PRO A 169 -1.17 -2.87 7.22
N MET A 170 -1.12 -2.16 6.10
CA MET A 170 -2.08 -2.37 5.00
C MET A 170 -1.93 -3.75 4.35
N ALA A 171 -0.71 -4.26 4.19
CA ALA A 171 -0.47 -5.62 3.72
C ALA A 171 -0.99 -6.68 4.70
N CYS A 172 -0.76 -6.49 6.01
CA CYS A 172 -1.29 -7.37 7.05
C CYS A 172 -2.83 -7.33 7.09
N GLN A 173 -3.43 -6.16 6.86
CA GLN A 173 -4.87 -6.01 6.79
C GLN A 173 -5.48 -6.84 5.65
N LEU A 174 -4.84 -6.81 4.48
CA LEU A 174 -5.24 -7.66 3.35
C LEU A 174 -5.11 -9.15 3.69
N TYR A 175 -4.02 -9.57 4.34
CA TYR A 175 -3.86 -10.95 4.80
C TYR A 175 -5.03 -11.42 5.68
N TYR A 176 -5.37 -10.64 6.71
CA TYR A 176 -6.46 -11.00 7.61
C TYR A 176 -7.85 -10.90 6.96
N SER A 177 -8.02 -10.05 5.94
CA SER A 177 -9.25 -9.98 5.12
C SER A 177 -9.49 -11.23 4.28
N MET A 178 -8.48 -12.08 4.06
CA MET A 178 -8.63 -13.37 3.35
C MET A 178 -9.21 -14.49 4.23
N ASN A 179 -9.79 -14.16 5.39
CA ASN A 179 -10.20 -15.11 6.43
C ASN A 179 -9.04 -15.96 6.96
N ALA A 180 -7.85 -15.37 7.10
CA ALA A 180 -6.73 -16.06 7.70
C ALA A 180 -7.00 -16.34 9.19
N ILE A 181 -7.36 -17.58 9.50
CA ILE A 181 -7.53 -18.06 10.89
C ILE A 181 -6.17 -18.14 11.59
N THR A 182 -5.09 -18.28 10.82
CA THR A 182 -3.73 -18.37 11.35
C THR A 182 -3.13 -16.98 11.50
N HIS A 183 -2.50 -16.72 12.64
CA HIS A 183 -1.83 -15.45 12.88
C HIS A 183 -0.50 -15.38 12.11
N LEU A 184 -0.16 -14.20 11.55
CA LEU A 184 1.10 -14.00 10.79
C LEU A 184 2.34 -14.39 11.60
N ALA A 185 2.29 -14.22 12.92
CA ALA A 185 3.40 -14.57 13.80
C ALA A 185 3.84 -16.04 13.74
N SER A 186 2.93 -16.93 13.33
CA SER A 186 3.21 -18.37 13.13
C SER A 186 3.53 -18.75 11.67
N GLN A 187 3.47 -17.80 10.74
CA GLN A 187 3.64 -18.06 9.31
C GLN A 187 5.08 -17.90 8.81
N HIS A 188 6.01 -17.44 9.68
CA HIS A 188 7.37 -17.05 9.28
C HIS A 188 7.37 -16.10 8.08
N ALA A 189 6.42 -15.16 8.08
CA ALA A 189 6.21 -14.27 6.96
C ALA A 189 7.38 -13.27 6.83
N ARG A 190 7.78 -12.99 5.59
CA ARG A 190 8.84 -12.01 5.26
C ARG A 190 8.22 -10.73 4.74
N VAL A 191 8.84 -9.60 5.02
CA VAL A 191 8.36 -8.28 4.58
C VAL A 191 9.49 -7.39 4.07
N CYS A 192 9.22 -6.65 3.00
CA CYS A 192 10.10 -5.57 2.53
C CYS A 192 9.27 -4.42 1.94
N THR A 193 9.78 -3.18 2.05
CA THR A 193 9.05 -1.98 1.62
C THR A 193 9.96 -1.04 0.85
N VAL A 194 9.55 -0.66 -0.35
CA VAL A 194 10.20 0.43 -1.11
C VAL A 194 9.44 1.72 -0.91
N VAL A 195 10.15 2.84 -0.89
CA VAL A 195 9.59 4.18 -0.69
C VAL A 195 10.18 5.15 -1.70
N GLU A 196 9.32 5.95 -2.32
CA GLU A 196 9.75 7.08 -3.15
C GLU A 196 10.13 8.29 -2.28
N ASN A 197 11.38 8.71 -2.38
CA ASN A 197 11.92 9.88 -1.68
C ASN A 197 11.45 11.21 -2.30
N GLY A 198 11.89 12.34 -1.74
CA GLY A 198 11.45 13.67 -2.19
C GLY A 198 11.86 14.03 -3.63
N GLN A 199 12.82 13.31 -4.18
CA GLN A 199 13.40 13.48 -5.51
C GLN A 199 12.74 12.55 -6.54
N GLY A 200 11.75 11.74 -6.14
CA GLY A 200 11.10 10.78 -7.01
C GLY A 200 11.88 9.48 -7.20
N VAL A 201 12.94 9.24 -6.41
CA VAL A 201 13.73 8.00 -6.47
C VAL A 201 13.11 6.97 -5.52
N VAL A 202 12.90 5.76 -6.02
CA VAL A 202 12.35 4.63 -5.24
C VAL A 202 13.49 3.88 -4.58
N GLU A 203 13.48 3.81 -3.25
CA GLU A 203 14.56 3.28 -2.43
C GLU A 203 14.04 2.18 -1.49
N GLN A 204 14.91 1.22 -1.16
CA GLN A 204 14.62 0.19 -0.15
C GLN A 204 14.63 0.83 1.23
N GLN A 205 13.61 0.54 2.04
CA GLN A 205 13.42 1.23 3.31
C GLN A 205 13.02 0.25 4.41
N ASP A 206 13.64 0.42 5.58
CA ASP A 206 13.20 -0.29 6.79
C ASP A 206 11.82 0.20 7.22
N PRO A 207 11.00 -0.64 7.88
CA PRO A 207 9.77 -0.21 8.52
C PRO A 207 10.02 1.04 9.35
N CYS A 208 9.11 2.03 9.27
CA CYS A 208 9.39 3.32 9.87
C CYS A 208 9.77 3.16 11.37
N PRO A 209 10.94 3.69 11.77
CA PRO A 209 11.42 3.50 13.13
C PRO A 209 10.59 4.37 14.09
N PRO A 210 10.61 4.07 15.40
CA PRO A 210 10.34 5.11 16.38
C PRO A 210 11.29 6.29 16.08
N PRO A 211 10.83 7.55 16.10
CA PRO A 211 11.68 8.68 15.77
C PRO A 211 12.83 8.77 16.78
N HIS A 212 14.06 8.74 16.26
CA HIS A 212 15.27 8.79 17.08
C HIS A 212 15.59 10.17 17.69
N GLN A 213 14.74 11.20 17.47
CA GLN A 213 14.99 12.55 18.00
C GLN A 213 13.73 13.31 18.48
N GLU A 214 12.55 12.70 18.40
CA GLU A 214 11.30 13.25 18.97
C GLU A 214 10.61 12.14 19.77
N GLY A 215 11.38 11.50 20.65
CA GLY A 215 10.94 10.36 21.45
C GLY A 215 9.57 10.63 22.04
N ASN A 216 8.59 9.82 21.61
CA ASN A 216 7.24 9.70 22.19
C ASN A 216 6.24 8.95 21.28
N ILE A 217 6.52 8.71 19.99
CA ILE A 217 5.57 8.06 19.09
C ILE A 217 6.18 6.81 18.43
N TRP A 218 5.43 5.70 18.40
CA TRP A 218 5.92 4.44 17.84
C TRP A 218 5.65 4.34 16.32
N GLY A 219 6.35 3.41 15.67
CA GLY A 219 6.31 3.21 14.21
C GLY A 219 6.09 1.75 13.80
N CYS A 220 6.18 1.49 12.49
CA CYS A 220 5.92 0.17 11.93
C CYS A 220 6.91 -0.88 12.41
N SER A 221 8.13 -0.50 12.79
CA SER A 221 9.09 -1.42 13.41
C SER A 221 8.51 -2.16 14.62
N THR A 222 7.76 -1.48 15.49
CA THR A 222 7.06 -2.11 16.62
C THR A 222 5.96 -3.08 16.17
N PHE A 223 5.14 -2.66 15.19
CA PHE A 223 4.06 -3.48 14.64
C PHE A 223 4.58 -4.73 13.92
N VAL A 224 5.56 -4.57 13.05
CA VAL A 224 6.19 -5.65 12.29
C VAL A 224 6.84 -6.66 13.23
N ALA A 225 7.47 -6.19 14.32
CA ALA A 225 8.00 -7.05 15.36
C ALA A 225 6.91 -7.80 16.13
N SER A 226 5.78 -7.16 16.47
CA SER A 226 4.67 -7.84 17.17
C SER A 226 4.02 -8.93 16.32
N GLN A 227 4.03 -8.75 15.00
CA GLN A 227 3.60 -9.75 14.02
C GLN A 227 4.66 -10.83 13.74
N ASN A 228 5.83 -10.80 14.39
CA ASN A 228 6.97 -11.69 14.17
C ASN A 228 7.34 -11.83 12.68
N LEU A 229 7.28 -10.72 11.94
CA LEU A 229 7.65 -10.68 10.53
C LEU A 229 9.16 -10.56 10.38
N GLN A 230 9.72 -11.33 9.45
CA GLN A 230 11.11 -11.21 9.05
C GLN A 230 11.28 -10.04 8.07
N VAL A 231 11.80 -8.92 8.57
CA VAL A 231 12.19 -7.78 7.73
C VAL A 231 13.42 -8.14 6.90
N LEU A 232 13.35 -7.91 5.59
CA LEU A 232 14.51 -8.09 4.71
C LEU A 232 15.53 -6.97 4.89
N ASP A 233 16.82 -7.31 4.81
CA ASP A 233 17.91 -6.33 4.84
C ASP A 233 17.85 -5.43 3.59
N LYS A 234 17.68 -4.12 3.81
CA LYS A 234 17.67 -3.08 2.76
C LYS A 234 19.00 -2.88 2.03
N ALA A 235 20.09 -3.45 2.55
CA ALA A 235 21.38 -3.45 1.85
C ALA A 235 21.43 -4.52 0.74
N THR A 236 20.44 -5.42 0.69
CA THR A 236 20.38 -6.48 -0.32
C THR A 236 20.15 -5.87 -1.72
N PRO A 237 21.03 -6.13 -2.70
CA PRO A 237 20.80 -5.68 -4.06
C PRO A 237 19.54 -6.31 -4.69
N ALA A 238 18.75 -5.50 -5.38
CA ALA A 238 17.60 -6.00 -6.13
C ALA A 238 18.06 -6.94 -7.26
N GLN A 239 17.38 -8.08 -7.40
CA GLN A 239 17.69 -9.14 -8.36
C GLN A 239 16.54 -9.32 -9.34
N ALA A 240 16.85 -9.47 -10.63
CA ALA A 240 15.84 -9.79 -11.64
C ALA A 240 15.11 -11.12 -11.33
N TYR A 241 13.85 -11.20 -11.75
CA TYR A 241 13.02 -12.39 -11.62
C TYR A 241 12.18 -12.58 -12.88
N ASP A 242 11.62 -13.78 -13.05
CA ASP A 242 10.63 -14.11 -14.09
C ASP A 242 9.46 -14.84 -13.43
N LEU A 243 8.26 -14.25 -13.47
CA LEU A 243 7.05 -14.80 -12.87
C LEU A 243 6.70 -16.22 -13.38
N LYS A 244 7.16 -16.60 -14.58
CA LYS A 244 6.92 -17.94 -15.13
C LYS A 244 7.69 -19.03 -14.39
N THR A 245 8.83 -18.69 -13.79
CA THR A 245 9.74 -19.64 -13.14
C THR A 245 9.90 -19.37 -11.64
N LEU A 246 9.60 -18.15 -11.19
CA LEU A 246 9.66 -17.73 -9.81
C LEU A 246 8.80 -18.63 -8.92
N ALA A 247 9.40 -19.24 -7.90
CA ALA A 247 8.74 -20.19 -7.01
C ALA A 247 7.88 -21.22 -7.77
N GLY A 248 8.43 -21.84 -8.82
CA GLY A 248 7.75 -22.85 -9.62
C GLY A 248 6.66 -22.32 -10.57
N GLY A 249 6.50 -21.00 -10.64
CA GLY A 249 5.57 -20.29 -11.52
C GLY A 249 4.35 -19.71 -10.81
N LEU A 250 3.91 -18.55 -11.29
CA LEU A 250 2.69 -17.89 -10.83
C LEU A 250 1.44 -18.70 -11.22
N MET A 251 0.64 -19.08 -10.24
CA MET A 251 -0.58 -19.88 -10.41
C MET A 251 -1.84 -19.01 -10.40
N VAL A 252 -1.91 -18.06 -9.48
CA VAL A 252 -3.05 -17.15 -9.32
C VAL A 252 -2.54 -15.73 -9.22
N ARG A 253 -3.24 -14.84 -9.92
CA ARG A 253 -3.10 -13.39 -9.78
C ARG A 253 -4.48 -12.83 -9.54
N ASP A 254 -4.68 -12.21 -8.39
CA ASP A 254 -5.95 -11.65 -8.00
C ASP A 254 -5.79 -10.42 -7.10
N GLN A 255 -6.89 -9.88 -6.57
CA GLN A 255 -6.84 -8.80 -5.61
C GLN A 255 -7.72 -9.14 -4.40
N VAL A 256 -7.10 -9.02 -3.23
CA VAL A 256 -7.82 -8.91 -1.96
C VAL A 256 -8.19 -7.45 -1.75
N GLN A 257 -9.44 -7.19 -1.39
CA GLN A 257 -9.93 -5.85 -1.13
C GLN A 257 -10.17 -5.64 0.36
N LEU A 258 -9.92 -4.43 0.84
CA LEU A 258 -10.04 -4.07 2.25
C LEU A 258 -11.50 -4.05 2.73
N CYS A 259 -12.42 -3.55 1.90
CA CYS A 259 -13.84 -3.40 2.24
C CYS A 259 -14.74 -4.44 1.55
N SER A 260 -14.19 -5.46 0.89
CA SER A 260 -15.00 -6.48 0.18
C SER A 260 -14.25 -7.80 -0.01
N ALA A 261 -14.95 -8.83 -0.51
CA ALA A 261 -14.36 -10.16 -0.69
C ALA A 261 -13.25 -10.21 -1.77
N VAL A 262 -12.40 -11.24 -1.71
CA VAL A 262 -11.31 -11.53 -2.67
C VAL A 262 -11.86 -11.70 -4.10
N ARG A 263 -11.17 -11.15 -5.11
CA ARG A 263 -11.62 -11.22 -6.51
C ARG A 263 -10.49 -11.57 -7.48
N ARG A 264 -10.70 -12.62 -8.28
CA ARG A 264 -9.80 -13.07 -9.37
C ARG A 264 -9.59 -12.02 -10.45
N LEU A 265 -8.32 -11.80 -10.84
CA LEU A 265 -7.91 -10.92 -11.93
C LEU A 265 -7.57 -11.80 -13.15
N ASP A 266 -8.60 -12.36 -13.79
CA ASP A 266 -8.39 -13.26 -14.92
C ASP A 266 -7.86 -12.49 -16.15
N GLY A 267 -6.77 -13.01 -16.72
CA GLY A 267 -6.11 -12.48 -17.92
C GLY A 267 -4.83 -13.27 -18.19
N THR A 268 -5.00 -14.43 -18.85
CA THR A 268 -3.94 -15.30 -19.38
C THR A 268 -3.00 -14.56 -20.33
#